data_AF-A0A916CMP1-F1
#
_entry.id   AF-A0A916CMP1-F1
#
_cell.length_a   1.000
_cell.length_b   1.000
_cell.length_c   1.000
_cell.angle_alpha   90.00
_cell.angle_beta   90.00
_cell.angle_gamma   90.00
#
_symmetry.space_group_name_H-M   'P 1'
#
loop_
_entity.id
_entity.type
_entity.pdbx_description
1 polymer ?
#
loop_
_entity_poly.entity_id
_entity_poly.type
_entity_poly.pdbx_seq_one_letter_code
_entity_poly.pdbx_strand_id
1 'polypeptide(L)'
;YNGLGGLAMRNAYPVMYCDTMKRAAVNVLGDDHLLYPRAGYAGSQRFVTTQWPGDQDTDWDDGDGLPAAVRAMLNVSMCGFPVHGSDIGGWYDWFTPITTKELYLRWAEVGAYSPLMRAHGGPIGRNREPWKFDDETVAIYRALSEEHVKLFPYFYSLSKQATRDGTPIIRHPALIWSDCAELYAIEDAWMIGDALYVAPIVRQGQTRREVILPPSEWWDLNANRAVCGPAKIVVDSPLGCTPIFLRRGFILPRFVKAFDTFDCVTEDGGRKTEDIAHLSSVGRPPRVGSLNDAIEVWIYPDSGSRASFSLFDGTVIYEGEAYTGKRQLNWKIFAE
;
A
#
# COMPACT_ATOMS: atom_id res chain seq x y z
N TYR A 1 35.68 15.70 8.02
CA TYR A 1 35.74 15.23 9.41
C TYR A 1 35.34 16.40 10.32
N ASN A 2 34.34 16.23 11.19
CA ASN A 2 33.74 17.31 12.01
C ASN A 2 34.09 17.21 13.51
N GLY A 3 35.00 16.32 13.90
CA GLY A 3 35.47 16.15 15.28
C GLY A 3 34.49 15.47 16.24
N LEU A 4 33.29 15.04 15.78
CA LEU A 4 32.31 14.37 16.64
C LEU A 4 32.56 12.86 16.73
N GLY A 5 32.39 12.31 17.93
CA GLY A 5 32.50 10.86 18.19
C GLY A 5 31.26 10.06 17.76
N GLY A 6 31.40 8.74 17.67
CA GLY A 6 30.34 7.83 17.23
C GLY A 6 29.04 7.95 18.03
N LEU A 7 29.12 8.13 19.36
CA LEU A 7 27.94 8.29 20.21
C LEU A 7 27.11 9.53 19.84
N ALA A 8 27.78 10.66 19.57
CA ALA A 8 27.11 11.89 19.14
C ALA A 8 26.54 11.75 17.73
N MET A 9 27.20 10.98 16.87
CA MET A 9 26.81 10.79 15.47
C MET A 9 25.79 9.65 15.24
N ARG A 10 25.42 8.86 16.26
CA ARG A 10 24.63 7.63 16.10
C ARG A 10 23.35 7.80 15.27
N ASN A 11 22.61 8.90 15.47
CA ASN A 11 21.35 9.18 14.75
C ASN A 11 21.56 10.09 13.53
N ALA A 12 22.69 10.79 13.46
CA ALA A 12 23.09 11.52 12.26
C ALA A 12 23.60 10.56 11.16
N TYR A 13 24.18 9.43 11.56
CA TYR A 13 24.75 8.44 10.65
C TYR A 13 23.73 7.89 9.64
N PRO A 14 22.53 7.43 10.04
CA PRO A 14 21.50 7.00 9.08
C PRO A 14 21.16 8.06 8.03
N VAL A 15 21.08 9.34 8.42
CA VAL A 15 20.80 10.44 7.48
C VAL A 15 21.93 10.59 6.46
N MET A 16 23.18 10.61 6.95
CA MET A 16 24.38 10.70 6.10
C MET A 16 24.51 9.49 5.17
N TYR A 17 24.20 8.29 5.67
CA TYR A 17 24.17 7.07 4.88
C TYR A 17 23.15 7.14 3.75
N CYS A 18 21.92 7.57 4.06
CA CYS A 18 20.86 7.72 3.06
C CYS A 18 21.22 8.76 1.99
N ASP A 19 21.75 9.92 2.37
CA ASP A 19 22.23 10.95 1.43
C ASP A 19 23.36 10.41 0.52
N THR A 20 24.33 9.71 1.11
CA THR A 20 25.44 9.10 0.35
C THR A 20 24.92 8.08 -0.66
N MET A 21 24.01 7.19 -0.23
CA MET A 21 23.40 6.20 -1.12
C MET A 21 22.59 6.86 -2.23
N LYS A 22 21.86 7.95 -1.94
CA LYS A 22 21.11 8.71 -2.94
C LYS A 22 22.03 9.33 -3.98
N ARG A 23 23.09 10.00 -3.56
CA ARG A 23 24.08 10.58 -4.50
C ARG A 23 24.72 9.51 -5.36
N ALA A 24 25.11 8.38 -4.76
CA ALA A 24 25.68 7.26 -5.50
C ALA A 24 24.70 6.68 -6.52
N ALA A 25 23.44 6.47 -6.13
CA ALA A 25 22.40 5.97 -7.03
C ALA A 25 22.10 6.96 -8.16
N VAL A 26 21.96 8.26 -7.88
CA VAL A 26 21.77 9.30 -8.92
C VAL A 26 22.92 9.29 -9.93
N ASN A 27 24.16 9.18 -9.45
CA ASN A 27 25.34 9.20 -10.32
C ASN A 27 25.39 8.01 -11.29
N VAL A 28 24.83 6.85 -10.92
CA VAL A 28 24.90 5.61 -11.71
C VAL A 28 23.61 5.32 -12.47
N LEU A 29 22.46 5.55 -11.84
CA LEU A 29 21.13 5.15 -12.30
C LEU A 29 20.26 6.34 -12.75
N GLY A 30 20.69 7.59 -12.51
CA GLY A 30 19.86 8.77 -12.71
C GLY A 30 18.81 8.94 -11.61
N ASP A 31 17.80 9.79 -11.81
CA ASP A 31 16.82 10.13 -10.75
C ASP A 31 15.70 9.10 -10.55
N ASP A 32 15.54 8.15 -11.47
CA ASP A 32 14.51 7.11 -11.42
C ASP A 32 15.07 5.82 -10.82
N HIS A 33 15.12 5.76 -9.50
CA HIS A 33 15.61 4.60 -8.76
C HIS A 33 14.92 4.47 -7.40
N LEU A 34 15.02 3.26 -6.84
CA LEU A 34 14.51 2.93 -5.53
C LEU A 34 15.68 2.67 -4.57
N LEU A 35 15.68 3.35 -3.42
CA LEU A 35 16.57 3.11 -2.30
C LEU A 35 15.80 2.52 -1.14
N TYR A 36 16.36 1.43 -0.62
CA TYR A 36 15.74 0.66 0.45
C TYR A 36 16.70 0.48 1.64
N PRO A 37 16.98 1.54 2.41
CA PRO A 37 17.83 1.45 3.58
C PRO A 37 17.03 1.01 4.80
N ARG A 38 17.65 0.22 5.68
CA ARG A 38 17.04 -0.24 6.94
C ARG A 38 16.98 0.85 8.01
N ALA A 39 18.07 1.60 8.17
CA ALA A 39 18.17 2.63 9.20
C ALA A 39 17.69 3.99 8.67
N GLY A 40 16.89 4.69 9.48
CA GLY A 40 16.42 6.05 9.20
C GLY A 40 16.42 6.92 10.45
N TYR A 41 16.43 8.23 10.26
CA TYR A 41 16.18 9.22 11.31
C TYR A 41 15.45 10.43 10.72
N ALA A 42 15.06 11.40 11.56
CA ALA A 42 14.49 12.65 11.09
C ALA A 42 15.43 13.33 10.08
N GLY A 43 14.94 13.53 8.85
CA GLY A 43 15.70 14.04 7.70
C GLY A 43 15.99 12.99 6.63
N SER A 44 16.00 11.70 6.97
CA SER A 44 16.25 10.61 6.01
C SER A 44 15.18 10.53 4.91
N GLN A 45 13.94 10.95 5.18
CA GLN A 45 12.81 10.88 4.24
C GLN A 45 13.04 11.66 2.93
N ARG A 46 14.00 12.60 2.91
CA ARG A 46 14.37 13.37 1.71
C ARG A 46 15.26 12.60 0.74
N PHE A 47 15.89 11.53 1.20
CA PHE A 47 16.91 10.80 0.47
C PHE A 47 16.46 9.39 0.08
N VAL A 48 15.51 8.81 0.82
CA VAL A 48 15.09 7.42 0.64
C VAL A 48 13.72 7.37 0.00
N THR A 49 13.48 6.34 -0.81
CA THR A 49 12.18 6.15 -1.46
C THR A 49 11.29 5.20 -0.68
N THR A 50 11.88 4.21 0.02
CA THR A 50 11.12 3.16 0.71
C THR A 50 11.66 2.83 2.10
N GLN A 51 10.81 2.32 2.98
CA GLN A 51 11.15 1.82 4.33
C GLN A 51 10.40 0.52 4.65
N TRP A 52 10.94 -0.28 5.57
CA TRP A 52 10.28 -1.45 6.15
C TRP A 52 10.69 -1.61 7.62
N PRO A 53 9.90 -2.30 8.44
CA PRO A 53 10.15 -2.39 9.89
C PRO A 53 11.37 -3.24 10.26
N GLY A 54 12.05 -3.86 9.28
CA GLY A 54 13.19 -4.71 9.51
C GLY A 54 12.81 -6.17 9.64
N ASP A 55 13.52 -6.84 10.52
CA ASP A 55 13.62 -8.29 10.63
C ASP A 55 12.52 -8.82 11.58
N GLN A 56 11.25 -8.60 11.23
CA GLN A 56 10.09 -8.96 12.08
C GLN A 56 10.00 -10.47 12.34
N ASP A 57 9.48 -10.84 13.51
CA ASP A 57 9.23 -12.22 13.91
C ASP A 57 8.17 -12.88 13.02
N THR A 58 8.35 -14.18 12.76
CA THR A 58 7.41 -15.00 11.96
C THR A 58 6.21 -15.49 12.79
N ASP A 59 5.58 -14.59 13.54
CA ASP A 59 4.45 -14.90 14.42
C ASP A 59 3.41 -13.76 14.55
N TRP A 60 2.57 -13.86 15.58
CA TRP A 60 1.46 -12.94 15.90
C TRP A 60 1.76 -12.06 17.12
N ASP A 61 3.02 -12.00 17.56
CA ASP A 61 3.41 -11.28 18.76
C ASP A 61 3.13 -9.77 18.62
N ASP A 62 2.74 -9.15 19.72
CA ASP A 62 2.44 -7.72 19.75
C ASP A 62 3.70 -6.84 19.65
N GLY A 63 4.85 -7.34 20.10
CA GLY A 63 6.11 -6.62 20.10
C GLY A 63 6.81 -6.61 18.75
N ASP A 64 6.74 -7.72 17.99
CA ASP A 64 7.55 -7.86 16.77
C ASP A 64 6.92 -8.70 15.62
N GLY A 65 5.72 -9.26 15.81
CA GLY A 65 5.02 -10.03 14.79
C GLY A 65 4.12 -9.18 13.88
N LEU A 66 3.13 -9.81 13.22
CA LEU A 66 2.21 -9.13 12.31
C LEU A 66 1.53 -7.87 12.91
N PRO A 67 0.98 -7.87 14.14
CA PRO A 67 0.44 -6.66 14.76
C PRO A 67 1.46 -5.51 14.86
N ALA A 68 2.70 -5.82 15.24
CA ALA A 68 3.78 -4.84 15.36
C ALA A 68 4.13 -4.23 14.01
N ALA A 69 4.19 -5.04 12.95
CA ALA A 69 4.43 -4.57 11.59
C ALA A 69 3.36 -3.56 11.11
N VAL A 70 2.09 -3.78 11.44
CA VAL A 70 1.00 -2.82 11.13
C VAL A 70 1.14 -1.54 11.94
N ARG A 71 1.48 -1.61 13.23
CA ARG A 71 1.78 -0.40 14.03
C ARG A 71 2.98 0.37 13.48
N ALA A 72 4.04 -0.33 13.09
CA ALA A 72 5.22 0.28 12.48
C ALA A 72 4.88 0.98 11.17
N MET A 73 4.00 0.38 10.36
CA MET A 73 3.46 0.96 9.14
C MET A 73 2.76 2.30 9.39
N LEU A 74 1.85 2.35 10.38
CA LEU A 74 1.13 3.57 10.76
C LEU A 74 2.10 4.66 11.25
N ASN A 75 3.05 4.28 12.10
CA ASN A 75 4.03 5.20 12.68
C ASN A 75 4.97 5.80 11.61
N VAL A 76 5.54 4.96 10.75
CA VAL A 76 6.50 5.42 9.73
C VAL A 76 5.84 6.32 8.69
N SER A 77 4.55 6.07 8.40
CA SER A 77 3.72 6.93 7.56
C SER A 77 3.59 8.34 8.15
N MET A 78 3.30 8.43 9.45
CA MET A 78 3.23 9.70 10.17
C MET A 78 4.60 10.40 10.27
N CYS A 79 5.70 9.65 10.25
CA CYS A 79 7.06 10.21 10.19
C CYS A 79 7.44 10.75 8.79
N GLY A 80 6.56 10.69 7.80
CA GLY A 80 6.78 11.26 6.47
C GLY A 80 7.55 10.34 5.52
N PHE A 81 7.52 9.02 5.76
CA PHE A 81 8.00 8.02 4.79
C PHE A 81 6.80 7.43 4.04
N PRO A 82 6.50 7.90 2.82
CA PRO A 82 5.22 7.62 2.18
C PRO A 82 5.10 6.22 1.59
N VAL A 83 6.21 5.60 1.19
CA VAL A 83 6.21 4.26 0.62
C VAL A 83 6.91 3.32 1.58
N HIS A 84 6.16 2.33 2.07
CA HIS A 84 6.65 1.36 3.02
C HIS A 84 5.88 0.05 2.89
N GLY A 85 6.43 -1.02 3.45
CA GLY A 85 5.82 -2.34 3.48
C GLY A 85 6.46 -3.18 4.57
N SER A 86 6.00 -4.42 4.71
CA SER A 86 6.58 -5.41 5.61
C SER A 86 6.94 -6.67 4.83
N ASP A 87 7.84 -7.46 5.40
CA ASP A 87 8.17 -8.78 4.89
C ASP A 87 7.01 -9.74 5.14
N ILE A 88 6.29 -10.10 4.07
CA ILE A 88 5.11 -10.96 4.14
C ILE A 88 5.52 -12.31 4.73
N GLY A 89 4.92 -12.64 5.87
CA GLY A 89 5.18 -13.87 6.61
C GLY A 89 6.24 -13.74 7.70
N GLY A 90 6.87 -12.57 7.85
CA GLY A 90 7.98 -12.33 8.78
C GLY A 90 9.34 -12.78 8.22
N TRP A 91 10.41 -12.32 8.86
CA TRP A 91 11.79 -12.63 8.45
C TRP A 91 12.57 -13.40 9.50
N TYR A 92 12.46 -13.03 10.77
CA TYR A 92 13.26 -13.64 11.83
C TYR A 92 12.63 -14.97 12.24
N ASP A 93 13.28 -16.07 11.84
CA ASP A 93 12.83 -17.46 12.03
C ASP A 93 13.84 -18.34 12.80
N TRP A 94 14.82 -17.71 13.48
CA TRP A 94 15.84 -18.43 14.27
C TRP A 94 15.33 -18.98 15.60
N PHE A 95 14.43 -18.25 16.26
CA PHE A 95 13.91 -18.60 17.59
C PHE A 95 12.39 -18.52 17.67
N THR A 96 11.74 -18.27 16.54
CA THR A 96 10.30 -18.12 16.37
C THR A 96 9.76 -19.30 15.54
N PRO A 97 8.45 -19.56 15.58
CA PRO A 97 7.84 -20.61 14.77
C PRO A 97 7.99 -20.32 13.27
N ILE A 98 8.09 -21.37 12.46
CA ILE A 98 8.02 -21.22 11.00
C ILE A 98 6.66 -20.62 10.61
N THR A 99 6.68 -19.64 9.71
CA THR A 99 5.49 -18.99 9.15
C THR A 99 4.45 -20.02 8.70
N THR A 100 3.25 -19.92 9.27
CA THR A 100 2.10 -20.74 8.90
C THR A 100 1.38 -20.16 7.69
N LYS A 101 0.57 -20.97 6.99
CA LYS A 101 -0.28 -20.51 5.88
C LYS A 101 -1.19 -19.34 6.29
N GLU A 102 -1.83 -19.44 7.45
CA GLU A 102 -2.72 -18.40 7.97
C GLU A 102 -1.96 -17.09 8.16
N LEU A 103 -0.81 -17.14 8.85
CA LEU A 103 0.02 -15.96 9.09
C LEU A 103 0.48 -15.34 7.77
N TYR A 104 1.00 -16.16 6.85
CA TYR A 104 1.46 -15.69 5.55
C TYR A 104 0.36 -14.97 4.77
N LEU A 105 -0.85 -15.53 4.71
CA LEU A 105 -1.96 -14.95 3.98
C LEU A 105 -2.55 -13.70 4.67
N ARG A 106 -2.64 -13.66 6.01
CA ARG A 106 -3.03 -12.43 6.73
C ARG A 106 -1.99 -11.31 6.58
N TRP A 107 -0.71 -11.66 6.50
CA TRP A 107 0.33 -10.69 6.19
C TRP A 107 0.28 -10.23 4.73
N ALA A 108 -0.09 -11.12 3.80
CA ALA A 108 -0.30 -10.78 2.41
C ALA A 108 -1.52 -9.85 2.22
N GLU A 109 -2.58 -10.00 3.03
CA GLU A 109 -3.70 -9.06 3.10
C GLU A 109 -3.22 -7.65 3.48
N VAL A 110 -2.39 -7.52 4.52
CA VAL A 110 -1.75 -6.24 4.87
C VAL A 110 -0.89 -5.72 3.72
N GLY A 111 -0.07 -6.58 3.11
CA GLY A 111 0.82 -6.22 2.01
C GLY A 111 0.07 -5.70 0.78
N ALA A 112 -1.06 -6.31 0.42
CA ALA A 112 -1.85 -5.92 -0.74
C ALA A 112 -2.39 -4.47 -0.62
N TYR A 113 -2.67 -4.05 0.61
CA TYR A 113 -3.18 -2.72 0.96
C TYR A 113 -2.11 -1.80 1.59
N SER A 114 -0.84 -2.13 1.39
CA SER A 114 0.33 -1.29 1.73
C SER A 114 0.95 -0.70 0.45
N PRO A 115 1.67 0.43 0.51
CA PRO A 115 2.33 1.01 -0.68
C PRO A 115 3.43 0.12 -1.29
N LEU A 116 3.94 -0.85 -0.52
CA LEU A 116 4.91 -1.83 -0.97
C LEU A 116 4.47 -3.23 -0.52
N MET A 117 4.25 -4.12 -1.49
CA MET A 117 3.97 -5.53 -1.26
C MET A 117 5.22 -6.36 -1.57
N ARG A 118 5.89 -6.89 -0.53
CA ARG A 118 7.12 -7.69 -0.68
C ARG A 118 7.04 -9.00 0.10
N ALA A 119 7.23 -10.11 -0.61
CA ALA A 119 7.51 -11.39 0.01
C ALA A 119 9.02 -11.52 0.23
N HIS A 120 9.45 -11.56 1.49
CA HIS A 120 10.81 -11.83 1.92
C HIS A 120 10.72 -12.74 3.14
N GLY A 121 11.77 -13.52 3.43
CA GLY A 121 11.70 -14.46 4.54
C GLY A 121 13.07 -14.94 4.98
N GLY A 122 13.08 -15.49 6.19
CA GLY A 122 14.25 -15.98 6.88
C GLY A 122 14.92 -17.19 6.23
N PRO A 123 16.17 -17.48 6.62
CA PRO A 123 16.96 -18.53 6.01
C PRO A 123 16.51 -19.96 6.38
N ILE A 124 15.73 -20.14 7.46
CA ILE A 124 15.43 -21.46 8.04
C ILE A 124 14.13 -22.03 7.47
N GLY A 125 13.01 -21.35 7.71
CA GLY A 125 11.67 -21.80 7.34
C GLY A 125 11.46 -21.84 5.83
N ARG A 126 12.15 -20.97 5.07
CA ARG A 126 12.08 -20.87 3.59
C ARG A 126 10.66 -20.74 3.01
N ASN A 127 9.67 -20.43 3.85
CA ASN A 127 8.27 -20.22 3.49
C ASN A 127 8.03 -18.78 3.00
N ARG A 128 8.91 -18.31 2.11
CA ARG A 128 8.88 -16.94 1.58
C ARG A 128 8.06 -16.81 0.31
N GLU A 129 7.87 -17.90 -0.44
CA GLU A 129 7.09 -17.89 -1.68
C GLU A 129 5.75 -18.61 -1.48
N PRO A 130 4.64 -18.10 -2.07
CA PRO A 130 3.30 -18.66 -1.81
C PRO A 130 3.15 -20.12 -2.28
N TRP A 131 3.91 -20.53 -3.31
CA TRP A 131 3.91 -21.90 -3.83
C TRP A 131 4.64 -22.92 -2.95
N LYS A 132 5.19 -22.50 -1.80
CA LYS A 132 5.77 -23.40 -0.79
C LYS A 132 4.72 -24.00 0.15
N PHE A 133 3.51 -23.43 0.17
CA PHE A 133 2.42 -23.87 1.03
C PHE A 133 1.51 -24.86 0.29
N ASP A 134 0.48 -24.36 -0.41
CA ASP A 134 -0.49 -25.15 -1.16
C ASP A 134 -1.18 -24.31 -2.25
N ASP A 135 -1.97 -24.97 -3.11
CA ASP A 135 -2.65 -24.33 -4.25
C ASP A 135 -3.66 -23.25 -3.82
N GLU A 136 -4.32 -23.44 -2.67
CA GLU A 136 -5.24 -22.44 -2.11
C GLU A 136 -4.46 -21.18 -1.71
N THR A 137 -3.28 -21.32 -1.11
CA THR A 137 -2.39 -20.20 -0.76
C THR A 137 -1.95 -19.43 -2.00
N VAL A 138 -1.57 -20.14 -3.07
CA VAL A 138 -1.23 -19.51 -4.36
C VAL A 138 -2.42 -18.76 -4.94
N ALA A 139 -3.62 -19.33 -4.90
CA ALA A 139 -4.82 -18.69 -5.42
C ALA A 139 -5.18 -17.41 -4.65
N ILE A 140 -5.16 -17.46 -3.32
CA ILE A 140 -5.45 -16.29 -2.47
C ILE A 140 -4.38 -15.22 -2.64
N TYR A 141 -3.09 -15.60 -2.58
CA TYR A 141 -2.00 -14.64 -2.77
C TYR A 141 -2.06 -13.99 -4.16
N ARG A 142 -2.38 -14.76 -5.21
CA ARG A 142 -2.57 -14.20 -6.56
C ARG A 142 -3.65 -13.13 -6.55
N ALA A 143 -4.85 -13.42 -6.03
CA ALA A 143 -5.93 -12.45 -5.96
C ALA A 143 -5.52 -11.16 -5.21
N LEU A 144 -4.85 -11.30 -4.07
CA LEU A 144 -4.32 -10.17 -3.29
C LEU A 144 -3.27 -9.36 -4.06
N SER A 145 -2.34 -10.03 -4.75
CA SER A 145 -1.32 -9.37 -5.57
C SER A 145 -1.91 -8.64 -6.78
N GLU A 146 -2.94 -9.22 -7.40
CA GLU A 146 -3.66 -8.57 -8.50
C GLU A 146 -4.40 -7.31 -8.01
N GLU A 147 -5.03 -7.37 -6.83
CA GLU A 147 -5.66 -6.20 -6.23
C GLU A 147 -4.63 -5.09 -5.92
N HIS A 148 -3.46 -5.44 -5.40
CA HIS A 148 -2.36 -4.50 -5.18
C HIS A 148 -1.91 -3.81 -6.47
N VAL A 149 -1.69 -4.59 -7.55
CA VAL A 149 -1.31 -4.05 -8.86
C VAL A 149 -2.41 -3.15 -9.42
N LYS A 150 -3.68 -3.55 -9.30
CA LYS A 150 -4.80 -2.70 -9.75
C LYS A 150 -4.85 -1.37 -9.02
N LEU A 151 -4.46 -1.29 -7.75
CA LEU A 151 -4.42 -0.03 -6.99
C LEU A 151 -3.27 0.90 -7.37
N PHE A 152 -2.35 0.49 -8.26
CA PHE A 152 -1.20 1.30 -8.67
C PHE A 152 -1.56 2.73 -9.12
N PRO A 153 -2.60 3.00 -9.95
CA PRO A 153 -2.93 4.38 -10.34
C PRO A 153 -3.21 5.27 -9.13
N TYR A 154 -3.86 4.71 -8.10
CA TYR A 154 -4.12 5.41 -6.85
C TYR A 154 -2.84 5.60 -6.03
N PHE A 155 -2.10 4.52 -5.74
CA PHE A 155 -0.86 4.59 -4.97
C PHE A 155 0.17 5.52 -5.59
N TYR A 156 0.35 5.47 -6.92
CA TYR A 156 1.33 6.29 -7.61
C TYR A 156 0.93 7.78 -7.58
N SER A 157 -0.36 8.07 -7.69
CA SER A 157 -0.88 9.45 -7.54
C SER A 157 -0.69 9.97 -6.11
N LEU A 158 -0.95 9.13 -5.10
CA LEU A 158 -0.71 9.48 -3.70
C LEU A 158 0.79 9.65 -3.39
N SER A 159 1.67 8.88 -4.03
CA SER A 159 3.13 9.06 -3.91
C SER A 159 3.60 10.40 -4.49
N LYS A 160 3.02 10.84 -5.62
CA LYS A 160 3.25 12.19 -6.15
C LYS A 160 2.73 13.29 -5.22
N GLN A 161 1.55 13.09 -4.62
CA GLN A 161 1.02 13.99 -3.59
C GLN A 161 1.99 14.09 -2.40
N ALA A 162 2.40 12.96 -1.84
CA ALA A 162 3.32 12.92 -0.71
C ALA A 162 4.65 13.62 -1.00
N THR A 163 5.17 13.49 -2.23
CA THR A 163 6.39 14.19 -2.66
C THR A 163 6.19 15.72 -2.70
N ARG A 164 4.99 16.19 -3.05
CA ARG A 164 4.67 17.62 -3.18
C ARG A 164 4.40 18.28 -1.84
N ASP A 165 3.60 17.67 -0.98
CA ASP A 165 3.07 18.31 0.24
C ASP A 165 3.29 17.52 1.54
N GLY A 166 3.91 16.34 1.46
CA GLY A 166 4.20 15.51 2.62
C GLY A 166 3.00 14.72 3.15
N THR A 167 1.83 14.80 2.51
CA THR A 167 0.65 14.03 2.94
C THR A 167 0.92 12.53 2.77
N PRO A 168 0.79 11.70 3.83
CA PRO A 168 1.06 10.27 3.74
C PRO A 168 0.12 9.54 2.78
N ILE A 169 0.60 8.44 2.18
CA ILE A 169 -0.23 7.51 1.40
C ILE A 169 -1.14 6.73 2.34
N ILE A 170 -0.55 6.07 3.34
CA ILE A 170 -1.25 5.42 4.43
C ILE A 170 -1.49 6.45 5.53
N ARG A 171 -2.76 6.63 5.90
CA ARG A 171 -3.16 7.64 6.87
C ARG A 171 -3.86 6.95 8.03
N HIS A 172 -3.31 7.16 9.22
CA HIS A 172 -4.02 6.80 10.44
C HIS A 172 -5.35 7.59 10.50
N PRO A 173 -6.50 6.98 10.86
CA PRO A 173 -7.79 7.67 10.85
C PRO A 173 -7.80 8.98 11.65
N ALA A 174 -7.09 9.02 12.78
CA ALA A 174 -6.92 10.25 13.58
C ALA A 174 -6.29 11.43 12.82
N LEU A 175 -5.58 11.23 11.70
CA LEU A 175 -5.06 12.33 10.88
C LEU A 175 -6.17 13.03 10.08
N ILE A 176 -7.23 12.31 9.73
CA ILE A 176 -8.35 12.82 8.92
C ILE A 176 -9.47 13.33 9.82
N TRP A 177 -9.69 12.67 10.95
CA TRP A 177 -10.70 13.04 11.95
C TRP A 177 -10.03 13.32 13.30
N SER A 178 -9.22 14.38 13.35
CA SER A 178 -8.44 14.77 14.54
C SER A 178 -9.29 15.02 15.78
N ASP A 179 -10.54 15.43 15.59
CA ASP A 179 -11.47 15.76 16.68
C ASP A 179 -12.18 14.51 17.25
N CYS A 180 -11.94 13.32 16.69
CA CYS A 180 -12.53 12.07 17.13
C CYS A 180 -11.52 11.23 17.93
N ALA A 181 -11.44 11.47 19.24
CA ALA A 181 -10.48 10.81 20.14
C ALA A 181 -10.60 9.26 20.16
N GLU A 182 -11.79 8.71 19.90
CA GLU A 182 -12.00 7.26 19.82
C GLU A 182 -11.15 6.59 18.73
N LEU A 183 -10.81 7.32 17.67
CA LEU A 183 -10.01 6.79 16.56
C LEU A 183 -8.52 6.72 16.88
N TYR A 184 -8.07 7.32 17.99
CA TYR A 184 -6.64 7.36 18.35
C TYR A 184 -6.11 6.01 18.80
N ALA A 185 -7.00 5.13 19.25
CA ALA A 185 -6.66 3.77 19.70
C ALA A 185 -6.65 2.74 18.55
N ILE A 186 -6.88 3.16 17.30
CA ILE A 186 -6.88 2.25 16.15
C ILE A 186 -5.44 1.91 15.78
N GLU A 187 -5.03 0.68 16.02
CA GLU A 187 -3.68 0.20 15.72
C GLU A 187 -3.61 -0.75 14.52
N ASP A 188 -4.77 -1.15 13.98
CA ASP A 188 -4.91 -2.24 13.01
C ASP A 188 -5.90 -1.94 11.86
N ALA A 189 -6.14 -0.66 11.59
CA ALA A 189 -6.91 -0.18 10.45
C ALA A 189 -6.40 1.19 9.98
N TRP A 190 -6.55 1.48 8.69
CA TRP A 190 -6.00 2.70 8.08
C TRP A 190 -6.77 3.15 6.86
N MET A 191 -6.56 4.40 6.50
CA MET A 191 -6.97 4.94 5.21
C MET A 191 -5.83 4.82 4.20
N ILE A 192 -6.14 4.43 2.97
CA ILE A 192 -5.29 4.66 1.80
C ILE A 192 -5.81 5.92 1.12
N GLY A 193 -5.02 6.98 1.13
CA GLY A 193 -5.46 8.30 0.73
C GLY A 193 -6.73 8.72 1.50
N ASP A 194 -7.70 9.29 0.80
CA ASP A 194 -8.99 9.69 1.37
C ASP A 194 -10.13 8.73 1.04
N ALA A 195 -9.94 7.81 0.09
CA ALA A 195 -11.03 7.06 -0.52
C ALA A 195 -11.26 5.69 0.13
N LEU A 196 -10.22 5.01 0.62
CA LEU A 196 -10.32 3.60 0.98
C LEU A 196 -9.94 3.37 2.45
N TYR A 197 -10.84 2.78 3.23
CA TYR A 197 -10.57 2.34 4.60
C TYR A 197 -10.35 0.82 4.62
N VAL A 198 -9.27 0.37 5.25
CA VAL A 198 -8.84 -1.04 5.28
C VAL A 198 -8.66 -1.49 6.72
N ALA A 199 -9.23 -2.64 7.08
CA ALA A 199 -9.18 -3.19 8.43
C ALA A 199 -8.92 -4.71 8.38
N PRO A 200 -7.67 -5.18 8.17
CA PRO A 200 -7.34 -6.60 8.03
C PRO A 200 -7.31 -7.37 9.35
N ILE A 201 -7.39 -8.70 9.33
CA ILE A 201 -7.19 -9.47 10.55
C ILE A 201 -5.70 -9.58 10.88
N VAL A 202 -5.34 -9.20 12.11
CA VAL A 202 -3.95 -9.26 12.62
C VAL A 202 -3.80 -10.23 13.80
N ARG A 203 -4.81 -11.06 14.09
CA ARG A 203 -4.79 -12.03 15.20
C ARG A 203 -5.13 -13.42 14.70
N GLN A 204 -4.40 -14.40 15.22
CA GLN A 204 -4.54 -15.80 14.83
C GLN A 204 -5.95 -16.34 15.11
N GLY A 205 -6.45 -17.17 14.20
CA GLY A 205 -7.72 -17.89 14.29
C GLY A 205 -8.97 -17.04 14.04
N GLN A 206 -8.82 -15.73 13.82
CA GLN A 206 -9.96 -14.87 13.56
C GLN A 206 -10.45 -15.01 12.11
N THR A 207 -11.77 -15.10 11.96
CA THR A 207 -12.49 -15.10 10.67
C THR A 207 -13.53 -13.99 10.58
N ARG A 208 -13.64 -13.19 11.64
CA ARG A 208 -14.51 -12.01 11.77
C ARG A 208 -13.80 -11.02 12.71
N ARG A 209 -14.07 -9.73 12.54
CA ARG A 209 -13.53 -8.71 13.45
C ARG A 209 -14.53 -7.58 13.70
N GLU A 210 -14.37 -6.91 14.83
CA GLU A 210 -14.97 -5.59 15.04
C GLU A 210 -14.17 -4.55 14.26
N VAL A 211 -14.87 -3.64 13.59
CA VAL A 211 -14.33 -2.50 12.86
C VAL A 211 -14.96 -1.24 13.44
N ILE A 212 -14.11 -0.31 13.87
CA ILE A 212 -14.51 1.05 14.21
C ILE A 212 -14.49 1.85 12.91
N LEU A 213 -15.66 2.19 12.38
CA LEU A 213 -15.81 3.03 11.20
C LEU A 213 -15.70 4.50 11.59
N PRO A 214 -14.83 5.30 10.95
CA PRO A 214 -14.77 6.74 11.18
C PRO A 214 -16.03 7.48 10.69
N PRO A 215 -16.22 8.76 11.08
CA PRO A 215 -17.33 9.60 10.60
C PRO A 215 -17.34 9.77 9.08
N SER A 216 -18.23 9.05 8.39
CA SER A 216 -18.54 9.16 6.96
C SER A 216 -19.66 8.18 6.62
N GLU A 217 -20.20 8.27 5.42
CA GLU A 217 -20.85 7.13 4.79
C GLU A 217 -19.81 6.30 4.03
N TRP A 218 -20.02 4.99 4.05
CA TRP A 218 -19.07 4.01 3.54
C TRP A 218 -19.83 2.96 2.72
N TRP A 219 -19.22 2.49 1.65
CA TRP A 219 -19.65 1.29 0.95
C TRP A 219 -18.76 0.11 1.33
N ASP A 220 -19.32 -0.88 2.01
CA ASP A 220 -18.64 -2.14 2.29
C ASP A 220 -18.46 -2.91 0.97
N LEU A 221 -17.22 -3.02 0.50
CA LEU A 221 -16.92 -3.64 -0.79
C LEU A 221 -17.12 -5.16 -0.80
N ASN A 222 -17.09 -5.80 0.38
CA ASN A 222 -17.27 -7.25 0.49
C ASN A 222 -18.74 -7.61 0.63
N ALA A 223 -19.46 -6.91 1.51
CA ALA A 223 -20.90 -7.13 1.71
C ALA A 223 -21.76 -6.43 0.65
N ASN A 224 -21.16 -5.56 -0.17
CA ASN A 224 -21.80 -4.76 -1.20
C ASN A 224 -23.03 -4.00 -0.70
N ARG A 225 -22.84 -3.22 0.37
CA ARG A 225 -23.90 -2.42 1.01
C ARG A 225 -23.35 -1.13 1.60
N ALA A 226 -24.22 -0.12 1.71
CA ALA A 226 -23.91 1.08 2.47
C ALA A 226 -23.88 0.80 3.98
N VAL A 227 -22.95 1.45 4.68
CA VAL A 227 -22.85 1.49 6.14
C VAL A 227 -22.46 2.89 6.59
N CYS A 228 -23.09 3.38 7.65
CA CYS A 228 -22.85 4.73 8.18
C CYS A 228 -21.93 4.69 9.40
N GLY A 229 -20.87 5.49 9.38
CA GLY A 229 -20.05 5.81 10.53
C GLY A 229 -20.40 7.18 11.14
N PRO A 230 -19.97 7.49 12.37
CA PRO A 230 -19.14 6.64 13.22
C PRO A 230 -19.94 5.46 13.79
N ALA A 231 -19.37 4.25 13.71
CA ALA A 231 -20.04 3.04 14.18
C ALA A 231 -19.03 1.94 14.50
N LYS A 232 -19.43 1.02 15.39
CA LYS A 232 -18.73 -0.26 15.58
C LYS A 232 -19.56 -1.34 14.91
N ILE A 233 -18.96 -2.04 13.95
CA ILE A 233 -19.62 -3.12 13.22
C ILE A 233 -18.79 -4.39 13.31
N VAL A 234 -19.45 -5.54 13.33
CA VAL A 234 -18.78 -6.84 13.18
C VAL A 234 -18.93 -7.27 11.73
N VAL A 235 -17.81 -7.61 11.11
CA VAL A 235 -17.75 -8.03 9.70
C VAL A 235 -17.06 -9.38 9.57
N ASP A 236 -17.52 -10.16 8.59
CA ASP A 236 -16.84 -11.39 8.19
C ASP A 236 -15.55 -11.03 7.45
N SER A 237 -14.50 -11.76 7.76
CA SER A 237 -13.19 -11.67 7.11
C SER A 237 -12.57 -13.06 7.07
N PRO A 238 -13.13 -13.99 6.27
CA PRO A 238 -12.44 -15.23 5.97
C PRO A 238 -11.09 -14.93 5.30
N LEU A 239 -10.19 -15.92 5.27
CA LEU A 239 -8.87 -15.76 4.70
C LEU A 239 -8.95 -15.34 3.22
N GLY A 240 -8.22 -14.31 2.84
CA GLY A 240 -8.28 -13.68 1.51
C GLY A 240 -9.35 -12.60 1.36
N CYS A 241 -10.21 -12.39 2.36
CA CYS A 241 -11.28 -11.39 2.34
C CYS A 241 -11.02 -10.32 3.40
N THR A 242 -10.25 -9.29 3.01
CA THR A 242 -9.94 -8.14 3.88
C THR A 242 -11.13 -7.18 3.93
N PRO A 243 -11.62 -6.76 5.11
CA PRO A 243 -12.62 -5.69 5.23
C PRO A 243 -12.11 -4.39 4.63
N ILE A 244 -12.81 -3.91 3.60
CA ILE A 244 -12.46 -2.70 2.87
C ILE A 244 -13.71 -1.89 2.60
N PHE A 245 -13.64 -0.59 2.84
CA PHE A 245 -14.76 0.33 2.72
C PHE A 245 -14.39 1.51 1.83
N LEU A 246 -15.20 1.76 0.81
CA LEU A 246 -15.07 2.93 -0.06
C LEU A 246 -15.82 4.11 0.55
N ARG A 247 -15.14 5.22 0.78
CA ARG A 247 -15.70 6.43 1.38
C ARG A 247 -16.61 7.15 0.38
N ARG A 248 -17.80 7.58 0.84
CA ARG A 248 -18.72 8.40 0.05
C ARG A 248 -18.08 9.72 -0.38
N GLY A 249 -18.29 10.11 -1.64
CA GLY A 249 -17.80 11.36 -2.23
C GLY A 249 -16.34 11.31 -2.72
N PHE A 250 -15.69 10.15 -2.70
CA PHE A 250 -14.29 10.00 -3.14
C PHE A 250 -14.16 9.05 -4.33
N ILE A 251 -13.19 9.38 -5.20
CA ILE A 251 -12.86 8.63 -6.41
C ILE A 251 -11.67 7.71 -6.12
N LEU A 252 -11.81 6.43 -6.51
CA LEU A 252 -10.73 5.44 -6.49
C LEU A 252 -10.40 5.02 -7.93
N PRO A 253 -9.34 5.60 -8.56
CA PRO A 253 -8.85 5.14 -9.85
C PRO A 253 -8.03 3.88 -9.68
N ARG A 254 -8.30 2.88 -10.50
CA ARG A 254 -7.60 1.59 -10.45
C ARG A 254 -7.51 0.96 -11.84
N PHE A 255 -6.63 -0.01 -12.02
CA PHE A 255 -6.63 -0.76 -13.27
C PHE A 255 -7.79 -1.75 -13.36
N VAL A 256 -8.32 -1.92 -14.57
CA VAL A 256 -9.34 -2.91 -14.94
C VAL A 256 -8.79 -4.33 -14.77
N LYS A 257 -7.51 -4.54 -15.10
CA LYS A 257 -6.81 -5.83 -14.98
C LYS A 257 -5.45 -5.63 -14.30
N ALA A 258 -5.02 -6.63 -13.57
CA ALA A 258 -3.63 -6.74 -13.14
C ALA A 258 -2.74 -7.21 -14.32
N PHE A 259 -1.44 -7.02 -14.17
CA PHE A 259 -0.42 -7.43 -15.13
C PHE A 259 0.90 -7.68 -14.40
N ASP A 260 1.81 -8.38 -15.07
CA ASP A 260 3.02 -8.91 -14.43
C ASP A 260 4.10 -7.85 -14.20
N THR A 261 4.26 -6.89 -15.12
CA THR A 261 5.29 -5.85 -15.01
C THR A 261 4.92 -4.55 -15.74
N PHE A 262 5.43 -3.44 -15.21
CA PHE A 262 5.41 -2.13 -15.87
C PHE A 262 6.61 -1.89 -16.79
N ASP A 263 7.60 -2.80 -16.76
CA ASP A 263 8.85 -2.66 -17.49
C ASP A 263 8.88 -3.48 -18.78
N CYS A 264 9.75 -3.10 -19.71
CA CYS A 264 9.95 -3.80 -20.97
C CYS A 264 10.69 -5.13 -20.71
N VAL A 265 10.02 -6.26 -20.95
CA VAL A 265 10.67 -7.57 -20.95
C VAL A 265 11.60 -7.68 -22.18
N THR A 266 12.92 -7.74 -21.97
CA THR A 266 13.91 -7.92 -23.06
C THR A 266 14.02 -9.38 -23.53
N GLU A 267 14.44 -9.57 -24.77
CA GLU A 267 14.12 -10.66 -25.72
C GLU A 267 14.54 -12.11 -25.41
N ASP A 268 15.02 -12.47 -24.22
CA ASP A 268 15.56 -13.83 -23.99
C ASP A 268 14.52 -14.86 -23.50
N GLY A 269 13.21 -14.56 -23.59
CA GLY A 269 12.19 -15.39 -22.94
C GLY A 269 10.73 -15.25 -23.39
N GLY A 270 10.46 -14.73 -24.58
CA GLY A 270 9.15 -14.83 -25.21
C GLY A 270 8.21 -13.64 -24.94
N ARG A 271 8.00 -12.83 -25.97
CA ARG A 271 6.93 -11.81 -26.01
C ARG A 271 5.57 -12.50 -25.94
N LYS A 272 4.80 -12.26 -24.87
CA LYS A 272 3.36 -12.50 -24.87
C LYS A 272 2.63 -11.17 -25.02
N THR A 273 1.67 -11.15 -25.94
CA THR A 273 0.92 -9.97 -26.40
C THR A 273 -0.11 -9.45 -25.39
N GLU A 274 0.03 -9.79 -24.11
CA GLU A 274 -0.92 -9.45 -23.04
C GLU A 274 -0.32 -8.53 -21.97
N ASP A 275 0.99 -8.31 -21.99
CA ASP A 275 1.66 -7.31 -21.16
C ASP A 275 1.35 -5.92 -21.72
N ILE A 276 1.10 -4.93 -20.84
CA ILE A 276 1.03 -3.51 -21.22
C ILE A 276 2.47 -3.07 -21.57
N ALA A 277 3.01 -3.64 -22.64
CA ALA A 277 4.19 -3.16 -23.31
C ALA A 277 3.92 -1.69 -23.65
N HIS A 278 4.84 -0.84 -23.24
CA HIS A 278 4.91 0.61 -23.48
C HIS A 278 4.48 1.56 -22.35
N LEU A 279 4.56 1.15 -21.07
CA LEU A 279 4.56 2.13 -19.98
C LEU A 279 5.95 2.72 -19.69
N SER A 280 7.02 1.92 -19.78
CA SER A 280 8.39 2.42 -19.72
C SER A 280 8.93 2.72 -21.13
N SER A 281 8.71 3.92 -21.64
CA SER A 281 9.82 4.51 -22.40
C SER A 281 10.88 4.81 -21.36
N VAL A 282 11.95 4.02 -21.32
CA VAL A 282 13.08 4.13 -20.37
C VAL A 282 13.30 5.60 -19.96
N GLY A 283 13.05 5.90 -18.68
CA GLY A 283 13.27 7.23 -18.09
C GLY A 283 12.07 8.19 -18.06
N ARG A 284 10.82 7.74 -18.31
CA ARG A 284 9.62 8.56 -18.05
C ARG A 284 8.54 7.77 -17.30
N PRO A 285 7.90 8.37 -16.28
CA PRO A 285 6.76 7.76 -15.63
C PRO A 285 5.62 7.54 -16.64
N PRO A 286 4.79 6.49 -16.45
CA PRO A 286 3.65 6.26 -17.31
C PRO A 286 2.77 7.51 -17.37
N ARG A 287 2.10 7.73 -18.51
CA ARG A 287 1.08 8.78 -18.65
C ARG A 287 -0.28 8.10 -18.73
N VAL A 288 -1.34 8.74 -18.25
CA VAL A 288 -2.68 8.16 -18.33
C VAL A 288 -3.13 8.00 -19.78
N GLY A 289 -2.66 8.88 -20.68
CA GLY A 289 -2.83 8.71 -22.13
C GLY A 289 -2.18 7.46 -22.73
N SER A 290 -1.16 6.87 -22.08
CA SER A 290 -0.55 5.59 -22.50
C SER A 290 -1.20 4.37 -21.85
N LEU A 291 -2.13 4.57 -20.91
CA LEU A 291 -2.87 3.54 -20.18
C LEU A 291 -4.27 3.30 -20.78
N ASN A 292 -4.40 3.36 -22.12
CA ASN A 292 -5.66 3.27 -22.86
C ASN A 292 -6.58 2.17 -22.32
N ASP A 293 -7.79 2.54 -21.89
CA ASP A 293 -8.85 1.66 -21.36
C ASP A 293 -8.42 0.75 -20.20
N ALA A 294 -7.23 0.99 -19.64
CA ALA A 294 -6.68 0.20 -18.55
C ALA A 294 -7.17 0.70 -17.19
N ILE A 295 -7.64 1.96 -17.08
CA ILE A 295 -8.13 2.54 -15.83
C ILE A 295 -9.66 2.51 -15.77
N GLU A 296 -10.18 1.97 -14.68
CA GLU A 296 -11.55 2.15 -14.22
C GLU A 296 -11.59 3.07 -12.99
N VAL A 297 -12.77 3.62 -12.72
CA VAL A 297 -13.01 4.52 -11.61
C VAL A 297 -14.14 3.99 -10.75
N TRP A 298 -13.83 3.74 -9.47
CA TRP A 298 -14.80 3.35 -8.46
C TRP A 298 -15.24 4.58 -7.67
N ILE A 299 -16.55 4.73 -7.45
CA ILE A 299 -17.11 5.85 -6.68
C ILE A 299 -18.38 5.45 -5.94
N TYR A 300 -18.52 5.89 -4.69
CA TYR A 300 -19.79 5.97 -3.98
C TYR A 300 -20.22 7.45 -3.94
N PRO A 301 -21.15 7.89 -4.81
CA PRO A 301 -21.46 9.31 -5.00
C PRO A 301 -22.00 10.02 -3.76
N ASP A 302 -21.62 11.29 -3.61
CA ASP A 302 -22.27 12.23 -2.71
C ASP A 302 -23.29 13.06 -3.52
N SER A 303 -24.54 13.13 -3.06
CA SER A 303 -25.59 13.87 -3.77
C SER A 303 -25.40 15.38 -3.74
N GLY A 304 -24.55 15.89 -2.83
CA GLY A 304 -24.32 17.32 -2.63
C GLY A 304 -23.03 17.87 -3.24
N SER A 305 -22.10 17.02 -3.69
CA SER A 305 -20.80 17.48 -4.18
C SER A 305 -20.26 16.61 -5.30
N ARG A 306 -19.56 17.25 -6.24
CA ARG A 306 -18.92 16.55 -7.36
C ARG A 306 -17.53 16.09 -6.96
N ALA A 307 -17.31 14.79 -6.88
CA ALA A 307 -16.00 14.25 -6.53
C ALA A 307 -14.94 14.57 -7.61
N SER A 308 -13.69 14.75 -7.17
CA SER A 308 -12.55 14.87 -8.09
C SER A 308 -11.29 14.18 -7.55
N PHE A 309 -10.41 13.77 -8.44
CA PHE A 309 -9.11 13.18 -8.09
C PHE A 309 -8.04 13.55 -9.11
N SER A 310 -6.85 13.93 -8.64
CA SER A 310 -5.69 14.25 -9.49
C SER A 310 -4.79 13.03 -9.65
N LEU A 311 -4.65 12.53 -10.87
CA LEU A 311 -3.75 11.44 -11.22
C LEU A 311 -2.28 11.89 -11.23
N PHE A 312 -1.38 10.93 -11.15
CA PHE A 312 0.08 11.10 -11.12
C PHE A 312 0.68 11.87 -12.31
N ASP A 313 -0.04 12.00 -13.43
CA ASP A 313 0.40 12.77 -14.61
C ASP A 313 -0.21 14.17 -14.68
N GLY A 314 -0.92 14.59 -13.63
CA GLY A 314 -1.57 15.90 -13.51
C GLY A 314 -3.00 15.92 -14.03
N THR A 315 -3.51 14.83 -14.59
CA THR A 315 -4.90 14.80 -15.08
C THR A 315 -5.88 14.75 -13.92
N VAL A 316 -6.91 15.59 -13.97
CA VAL A 316 -7.98 15.62 -12.97
C VAL A 316 -9.18 14.84 -13.52
N ILE A 317 -9.59 13.80 -12.80
CA ILE A 317 -10.86 13.10 -13.00
C ILE A 317 -11.92 13.85 -12.21
N TYR A 318 -13.03 14.20 -12.86
CA TYR A 318 -14.25 14.62 -12.19
C TYR A 318 -15.32 13.55 -12.33
N GLU A 319 -16.15 13.42 -11.31
CA GLU A 319 -17.30 12.51 -11.32
C GLU A 319 -18.15 12.70 -12.60
N GLY A 320 -18.43 11.58 -13.28
CA GLY A 320 -19.25 11.53 -14.49
C GLY A 320 -18.58 12.08 -15.75
N GLU A 321 -17.31 12.51 -15.69
CA GLU A 321 -16.59 13.05 -16.85
C GLU A 321 -15.74 12.01 -17.59
N ALA A 322 -15.62 12.22 -18.90
CA ALA A 322 -14.74 11.46 -19.77
C ALA A 322 -13.29 11.96 -19.66
N TYR A 323 -12.31 11.07 -19.77
CA TYR A 323 -10.90 11.45 -19.80
C TYR A 323 -10.58 12.17 -21.13
N THR A 324 -10.10 13.42 -21.03
CA THR A 324 -9.67 14.34 -22.11
C THR A 324 -10.19 14.02 -23.53
N GLY A 325 -11.18 14.78 -24.00
CA GLY A 325 -11.37 15.10 -25.41
C GLY A 325 -11.93 14.03 -26.35
N LYS A 326 -12.16 12.77 -25.92
CA LYS A 326 -12.93 11.72 -26.65
C LYS A 326 -13.04 10.34 -25.96
N ARG A 327 -12.48 10.10 -24.77
CA ARG A 327 -12.35 8.75 -24.19
C ARG A 327 -13.17 8.59 -22.90
N GLN A 328 -14.08 7.61 -22.86
CA GLN A 328 -14.89 7.34 -21.66
C GLN A 328 -14.09 6.51 -20.65
N LEU A 329 -14.05 6.96 -19.39
CA LEU A 329 -13.58 6.11 -18.28
C LEU A 329 -14.66 5.08 -17.98
N ASN A 330 -14.24 3.86 -17.61
CA ASN A 330 -15.16 2.85 -17.08
C ASN A 330 -15.48 3.21 -15.63
N TRP A 331 -16.74 3.57 -15.36
CA TRP A 331 -17.20 3.93 -14.02
C TRP A 331 -17.91 2.74 -13.36
N LYS A 332 -17.49 2.39 -12.14
CA LYS A 332 -18.22 1.51 -11.24
C LYS A 332 -18.84 2.37 -10.13
N ILE A 333 -20.14 2.58 -10.24
CA ILE A 333 -20.91 3.41 -9.31
C ILE A 333 -21.52 2.49 -8.26
N PHE A 334 -21.25 2.77 -7.00
CA PHE A 334 -21.85 2.11 -5.85
C PHE A 334 -22.98 2.99 -5.33
N ALA A 335 -24.20 2.46 -5.28
CA ALA A 335 -25.40 3.18 -4.86
C ALA A 335 -26.40 2.19 -4.26
N GLU A 336 -27.24 2.68 -3.34
CA GLU A 336 -28.27 1.92 -2.62
C GLU A 336 -29.39 1.38 -3.51
#